data_AF-A0A5E3WIQ1-F1
#
_entry.id   AF-A0A5E3WIQ1-F1
#
_cell.length_a   1.000
_cell.length_b   1.000
_cell.length_c   1.000
_cell.angle_alpha   90.00
_cell.angle_beta   90.00
_cell.angle_gamma   90.00
#
_symmetry.space_group_name_H-M   'P 1'
#
loop_
_entity.id
_entity.type
_entity.pdbx_description
1 polymer ?
#
loop_
_entity_poly.entity_id
_entity_poly.type
_entity_poly.pdbx_seq_one_letter_code
_entity_poly.pdbx_strand_id
1 'polypeptide(L)'
;MRANILALLPLAVLSSVGASTVFLKQDEYIGDDFYEHWQWETFDDPTHGRTNYVDQSAARQHNLSFANSQKFVMRADDVSVIPESARGRDSIRISSKASYDEALFVIDVTHMPTGCATWPAWWTVSAAGPWPSGGEIDIIEGVNLGTENLASLHTTAGCSMPHDRAQTGTTISTDCDAALNSNQGCGTLFTEPDSDTAEYEPAIAQAEDVAGSTSLSATTSSYSSSTTVSSTGSIASYQTYSAAEVETSPSSVFNWSTPYATDATASSSPSAYGMWSDPVSFAQGAVAAPEEAISDVSTATDAASFFSVGAGGELERRADASIPSFGAPFNAVGGGFYAMSKSRAGGINVWFWPRTSTSVPVEVRYGGAVAAPSVSWGTPAATFPTNDNCPYGDHFDAHRMVFDLTLCGDWAGNAWASSGCGKDAGTCEDFVNNNPQAFKDAFWEINSVRVYVPAPNSW
;
A
#
# COMPACT_ATOMS: atom_id res chain seq x y z
N MET A 1 62.35 28.82 30.05
CA MET A 1 60.95 28.62 29.62
C MET A 1 60.99 27.82 28.34
N ARG A 2 60.62 26.54 28.36
CA ARG A 2 60.49 25.70 27.16
C ARG A 2 59.00 25.56 26.88
N ALA A 3 58.55 26.09 25.74
CA ALA A 3 57.17 26.03 25.31
C ALA A 3 56.88 24.62 24.75
N ASN A 4 55.96 23.89 25.37
CA ASN A 4 55.40 22.66 24.82
C ASN A 4 54.29 23.05 23.85
N ILE A 5 54.54 22.86 22.55
CA ILE A 5 53.51 22.96 21.50
C ILE A 5 52.76 21.62 21.52
N LEU A 6 51.54 21.64 22.05
CA LEU A 6 50.60 20.52 21.97
C LEU A 6 50.01 20.52 20.55
N ALA A 7 50.43 19.55 19.73
CA ALA A 7 49.85 19.34 18.40
C ALA A 7 48.45 18.72 18.55
N LEU A 8 47.42 19.49 18.25
CA LEU A 8 46.06 19.01 18.06
C LEU A 8 45.98 18.25 16.73
N LEU A 9 45.89 16.92 16.81
CA LEU A 9 45.52 16.08 15.66
C LEU A 9 44.02 16.28 15.39
N PRO A 10 43.60 16.54 14.14
CA PRO A 10 42.19 16.57 13.79
C PRO A 10 41.62 15.15 13.92
N LEU A 11 40.62 15.01 14.78
CA LEU A 11 39.84 13.79 14.90
C LEU A 11 39.02 13.65 13.61
N ALA A 12 39.49 12.81 12.69
CA ALA A 12 38.73 12.45 11.51
C ALA A 12 37.49 11.68 11.97
N VAL A 13 36.32 12.32 11.89
CA VAL A 13 35.04 11.64 12.00
C VAL A 13 34.95 10.74 10.76
N LEU A 14 35.29 9.45 10.91
CA LEU A 14 34.84 8.45 9.96
C LEU A 14 33.32 8.40 10.10
N SER A 15 32.61 9.14 9.25
CA SER A 15 31.23 8.84 8.94
C SER A 15 31.24 7.41 8.41
N SER A 16 30.81 6.45 9.23
CA SER A 16 30.45 5.12 8.73
C SER A 16 29.34 5.35 7.72
N VAL A 17 29.70 5.38 6.44
CA VAL A 17 28.74 5.17 5.36
C VAL A 17 28.20 3.78 5.65
N GLY A 18 27.02 3.70 6.27
CA GLY A 18 26.34 2.44 6.51
C GLY A 18 26.28 1.72 5.18
N ALA A 19 26.77 0.48 5.12
CA ALA A 19 26.66 -0.32 3.91
C ALA A 19 25.16 -0.41 3.57
N SER A 20 24.76 0.20 2.44
CA SER A 20 23.41 0.03 1.93
C SER A 20 23.23 -1.45 1.63
N THR A 21 22.26 -2.08 2.30
CA THR A 21 21.95 -3.49 2.08
C THR A 21 21.46 -3.65 0.65
N VAL A 22 22.19 -4.42 -0.15
CA VAL A 22 21.78 -4.78 -1.50
C VAL A 22 20.83 -5.97 -1.40
N PHE A 23 19.67 -5.87 -2.03
CA PHE A 23 18.69 -6.94 -2.12
C PHE A 23 18.59 -7.49 -3.54
N LEU A 24 18.45 -8.81 -3.68
CA LEU A 24 18.27 -9.51 -4.95
C LEU A 24 16.83 -9.99 -5.07
N LYS A 25 16.21 -9.83 -6.25
CA LYS A 25 14.82 -10.26 -6.47
C LYS A 25 14.72 -11.77 -6.30
N GLN A 26 13.89 -12.19 -5.36
CA GLN A 26 13.66 -13.58 -4.98
C GLN A 26 12.35 -14.09 -5.59
N ASP A 27 11.28 -13.32 -5.46
CA ASP A 27 9.95 -13.66 -5.96
C ASP A 27 9.28 -12.46 -6.65
N GLU A 28 8.45 -12.76 -7.65
CA GLU A 28 7.62 -11.80 -8.38
C GLU A 28 6.26 -12.45 -8.64
N TYR A 29 5.19 -11.78 -8.25
CA TYR A 29 3.81 -12.23 -8.37
C TYR A 29 3.05 -11.26 -9.26
N ILE A 30 2.59 -11.73 -10.41
CA ILE A 30 1.79 -10.97 -11.38
C ILE A 30 0.61 -11.84 -11.82
N GLY A 31 -0.59 -11.28 -11.85
CA GLY A 31 -1.72 -11.94 -12.49
C GLY A 31 -2.10 -13.27 -11.85
N ASP A 32 -2.04 -14.35 -12.63
CA ASP A 32 -2.42 -15.69 -12.18
C ASP A 32 -1.51 -16.24 -11.08
N ASP A 33 -0.32 -15.67 -10.83
CA ASP A 33 0.54 -16.08 -9.73
C ASP A 33 -0.17 -15.96 -8.36
N PHE A 34 -1.12 -15.03 -8.23
CA PHE A 34 -1.94 -14.87 -7.03
C PHE A 34 -2.87 -16.06 -6.76
N TYR A 35 -3.22 -16.82 -7.79
CA TYR A 35 -4.00 -18.05 -7.65
C TYR A 35 -3.16 -19.26 -7.24
N GLU A 36 -1.84 -19.23 -7.47
CA GLU A 36 -0.96 -20.37 -7.27
C GLU A 36 -0.12 -20.23 -5.99
N HIS A 37 0.31 -19.02 -5.65
CA HIS A 37 1.28 -18.78 -4.58
C HIS A 37 0.68 -18.24 -3.28
N TRP A 38 -0.64 -18.11 -3.23
CA TRP A 38 -1.37 -17.59 -2.07
C TRP A 38 -2.37 -18.62 -1.54
N GLN A 39 -2.56 -18.59 -0.24
CA GLN A 39 -3.59 -19.32 0.48
C GLN A 39 -4.82 -18.41 0.60
N TRP A 40 -5.99 -18.95 0.29
CA TRP A 40 -7.27 -18.25 0.39
C TRP A 40 -7.92 -18.61 1.73
N GLU A 41 -8.07 -17.61 2.59
CA GLU A 41 -8.55 -17.80 3.96
C GLU A 41 -10.06 -17.68 4.02
N THR A 42 -10.74 -18.59 4.74
CA THR A 42 -12.22 -18.59 4.87
C THR A 42 -12.70 -18.59 6.31
N PHE A 43 -11.79 -18.47 7.28
CA PHE A 43 -12.14 -18.40 8.71
C PHE A 43 -12.86 -17.09 9.04
N ASP A 44 -13.56 -17.03 10.17
CA ASP A 44 -14.25 -15.83 10.65
C ASP A 44 -13.27 -14.68 10.89
N ASP A 45 -13.65 -13.47 10.48
CA ASP A 45 -12.74 -12.32 10.51
C ASP A 45 -12.21 -12.07 11.93
N PRO A 46 -10.88 -12.14 12.16
CA PRO A 46 -10.29 -11.98 13.49
C PRO A 46 -10.55 -10.60 14.09
N THR A 47 -10.79 -9.61 13.24
CA THR A 47 -11.14 -8.23 13.57
C THR A 47 -12.65 -7.98 13.63
N HIS A 48 -13.45 -9.05 13.68
CA HIS A 48 -14.89 -9.04 13.87
C HIS A 48 -15.68 -8.21 12.83
N GLY A 49 -15.13 -8.07 11.62
CA GLY A 49 -15.78 -7.36 10.52
C GLY A 49 -17.05 -8.04 10.02
N ARG A 50 -17.91 -7.25 9.38
CA ARG A 50 -19.13 -7.68 8.69
C ARG A 50 -18.82 -8.33 7.35
N THR A 51 -17.96 -9.35 7.38
CA THR A 51 -17.30 -9.91 6.21
C THR A 51 -17.40 -11.44 6.17
N ASN A 52 -17.69 -11.96 4.99
CA ASN A 52 -17.60 -13.39 4.70
C ASN A 52 -16.40 -13.63 3.76
N TYR A 53 -15.28 -14.11 4.28
CA TYR A 53 -14.15 -14.45 3.42
C TYR A 53 -14.42 -15.75 2.68
N VAL A 54 -14.37 -15.68 1.34
CA VAL A 54 -14.68 -16.82 0.47
C VAL A 54 -13.42 -17.48 -0.09
N ASP A 55 -13.53 -18.76 -0.43
CA ASP A 55 -12.44 -19.47 -1.10
C ASP A 55 -12.22 -18.98 -2.55
N GLN A 56 -11.11 -19.40 -3.14
CA GLN A 56 -10.72 -19.06 -4.51
C GLN A 56 -11.77 -19.43 -5.57
N SER A 57 -12.47 -20.57 -5.39
CA SER A 57 -13.45 -21.04 -6.36
C SER A 57 -14.69 -20.15 -6.35
N ALA A 58 -15.23 -19.87 -5.15
CA ALA A 58 -16.33 -18.96 -4.93
C ALA A 58 -15.97 -17.53 -5.40
N ALA A 59 -14.78 -17.05 -5.06
CA ALA A 59 -14.30 -15.74 -5.50
C ALA A 59 -14.28 -15.60 -7.02
N ARG A 60 -13.88 -16.63 -7.76
CA ARG A 60 -13.90 -16.60 -9.23
C ARG A 60 -15.32 -16.73 -9.80
N GLN A 61 -16.11 -17.62 -9.21
CA GLN A 61 -17.50 -17.86 -9.65
C GLN A 61 -18.39 -16.63 -9.46
N HIS A 62 -18.21 -15.91 -8.34
CA HIS A 62 -18.97 -14.72 -8.00
C HIS A 62 -18.35 -13.43 -8.58
N ASN A 63 -17.29 -13.55 -9.39
CA ASN A 63 -16.55 -12.42 -9.90
C ASN A 63 -16.17 -11.45 -8.76
N LEU A 64 -15.50 -11.97 -7.74
CA LEU A 64 -14.81 -11.24 -6.68
C LEU A 64 -13.30 -11.24 -6.89
N SER A 65 -12.78 -12.12 -7.75
CA SER A 65 -11.40 -12.05 -8.21
C SER A 65 -11.27 -12.19 -9.71
N PHE A 66 -10.26 -11.54 -10.27
CA PHE A 66 -9.91 -11.61 -11.68
C PHE A 66 -8.41 -11.47 -11.85
N ALA A 67 -7.82 -12.23 -12.77
CA ALA A 67 -6.42 -12.10 -13.14
C ALA A 67 -6.24 -12.13 -14.66
N ASN A 68 -5.20 -11.44 -15.14
CA ASN A 68 -4.64 -11.62 -16.46
C ASN A 68 -3.11 -11.48 -16.39
N SER A 69 -2.41 -11.53 -17.51
CA SER A 69 -0.93 -11.47 -17.54
C SER A 69 -0.29 -10.18 -17.02
N GLN A 70 -1.08 -9.16 -16.64
CA GLN A 70 -0.59 -7.85 -16.21
C GLN A 70 -1.05 -7.45 -14.82
N LYS A 71 -2.18 -7.99 -14.34
CA LYS A 71 -2.76 -7.57 -13.06
C LYS A 71 -3.64 -8.62 -12.41
N PHE A 72 -3.77 -8.48 -11.11
CA PHE A 72 -4.68 -9.22 -10.26
C PHE A 72 -5.67 -8.25 -9.59
N VAL A 73 -6.92 -8.66 -9.48
CA VAL A 73 -7.99 -7.91 -8.83
C VAL A 73 -8.66 -8.80 -7.79
N MET A 74 -8.90 -8.24 -6.60
CA MET A 74 -9.77 -8.81 -5.57
C MET A 74 -10.69 -7.72 -5.02
N ARG A 75 -11.98 -8.02 -4.85
CA ARG A 75 -13.04 -7.06 -4.50
C ARG A 75 -14.04 -7.64 -3.51
N ALA A 76 -14.72 -6.75 -2.78
CA ALA A 76 -15.95 -7.11 -2.08
C ALA A 76 -17.11 -7.31 -3.07
N ASP A 77 -18.13 -8.08 -2.68
CA ASP A 77 -19.41 -8.14 -3.40
C ASP A 77 -20.04 -6.73 -3.43
N ASP A 78 -20.38 -6.23 -4.61
CA ASP A 78 -21.01 -4.93 -4.82
C ASP A 78 -22.46 -5.03 -5.37
N VAL A 79 -23.07 -6.21 -5.32
CA VAL A 79 -24.38 -6.52 -5.94
C VAL A 79 -25.43 -6.95 -4.91
N SER A 80 -25.05 -7.78 -3.94
CA SER A 80 -25.98 -8.48 -3.06
C SER A 80 -26.38 -7.65 -1.85
N VAL A 81 -27.67 -7.69 -1.51
CA VAL A 81 -28.17 -7.30 -0.17
C VAL A 81 -27.96 -8.48 0.77
N ILE A 82 -27.33 -8.23 1.91
CA ILE A 82 -26.89 -9.29 2.83
C ILE A 82 -27.91 -9.42 3.98
N PRO A 83 -28.48 -10.62 4.24
CA PRO A 83 -29.35 -10.83 5.39
C PRO A 83 -28.61 -10.60 6.70
N GLU A 84 -29.30 -10.05 7.70
CA GLU A 84 -28.74 -9.83 9.04
C GLU A 84 -28.13 -11.11 9.65
N SER A 85 -28.78 -12.25 9.44
CA SER A 85 -28.32 -13.55 9.95
C SER A 85 -27.12 -14.16 9.19
N ALA A 86 -26.72 -13.58 8.05
CA ALA A 86 -25.53 -14.04 7.34
C ALA A 86 -24.27 -13.62 8.10
N ARG A 87 -23.12 -14.23 7.76
CA ARG A 87 -21.84 -13.88 8.35
C ARG A 87 -21.42 -12.45 8.00
N GLY A 88 -21.57 -12.05 6.74
CA GLY A 88 -21.21 -10.73 6.25
C GLY A 88 -21.24 -10.66 4.73
N ARG A 89 -20.82 -9.53 4.17
CA ARG A 89 -20.65 -9.34 2.73
C ARG A 89 -19.45 -10.15 2.24
N ASP A 90 -19.59 -10.84 1.11
CA ASP A 90 -18.48 -11.63 0.55
C ASP A 90 -17.29 -10.72 0.24
N SER A 91 -16.11 -11.14 0.67
CA SER A 91 -14.82 -10.48 0.40
C SER A 91 -13.71 -11.53 0.39
N ILE A 92 -12.46 -11.10 0.24
CA ILE A 92 -11.31 -11.97 0.06
C ILE A 92 -10.22 -11.60 1.07
N ARG A 93 -9.63 -12.64 1.67
CA ARG A 93 -8.37 -12.58 2.40
C ARG A 93 -7.44 -13.64 1.84
N ILE A 94 -6.23 -13.23 1.45
CA ILE A 94 -5.20 -14.14 0.96
C ILE A 94 -3.89 -13.93 1.72
N SER A 95 -3.18 -15.02 2.02
CA SER A 95 -1.86 -15.00 2.65
C SER A 95 -0.82 -15.67 1.75
N SER A 96 0.39 -15.13 1.65
CA SER A 96 1.43 -15.72 0.80
C SER A 96 1.86 -17.07 1.37
N LYS A 97 2.07 -18.07 0.51
CA LYS A 97 2.59 -19.38 0.94
C LYS A 97 4.05 -19.30 1.39
N ALA A 98 4.82 -18.43 0.75
CA ALA A 98 6.20 -18.12 1.13
C ALA A 98 6.24 -17.13 2.32
N SER A 99 7.31 -17.19 3.09
CA SER A 99 7.62 -16.23 4.16
C SER A 99 9.07 -15.78 4.11
N TYR A 100 9.36 -14.59 4.63
CA TYR A 100 10.66 -13.93 4.53
C TYR A 100 11.00 -13.22 5.84
N ASP A 101 12.23 -13.42 6.35
CA ASP A 101 12.72 -12.78 7.58
C ASP A 101 13.22 -11.35 7.28
N GLU A 102 14.43 -11.24 6.73
CA GLU A 102 14.94 -9.99 6.18
C GLU A 102 14.61 -9.90 4.69
N ALA A 103 13.89 -8.84 4.29
CA ALA A 103 13.44 -8.67 2.92
C ALA A 103 13.08 -7.21 2.61
N LEU A 104 12.99 -6.92 1.32
CA LEU A 104 12.39 -5.74 0.73
C LEU A 104 11.17 -6.19 -0.09
N PHE A 105 10.00 -5.72 0.31
CA PHE A 105 8.72 -5.96 -0.35
C PHE A 105 8.38 -4.74 -1.18
N VAL A 106 7.95 -4.92 -2.43
CA VAL A 106 7.55 -3.84 -3.32
C VAL A 106 6.23 -4.22 -3.98
N ILE A 107 5.24 -3.33 -3.88
CA ILE A 107 3.97 -3.46 -4.62
C ILE A 107 3.83 -2.31 -5.63
N ASP A 108 3.37 -2.67 -6.82
CA ASP A 108 2.82 -1.74 -7.82
C ASP A 108 1.30 -1.94 -7.82
N VAL A 109 0.56 -0.95 -7.33
CA VAL A 109 -0.90 -0.98 -7.15
C VAL A 109 -1.53 0.22 -7.85
N THR A 110 -2.57 -0.02 -8.64
CA THR A 110 -3.29 1.02 -9.41
C THR A 110 -4.59 1.44 -8.74
N HIS A 111 -5.14 0.57 -7.90
CA HIS A 111 -6.34 0.84 -7.13
C HIS A 111 -6.31 0.09 -5.79
N MET A 112 -6.77 0.73 -4.72
CA MET A 112 -7.02 0.10 -3.43
C MET A 112 -8.50 0.31 -3.02
N PRO A 113 -9.06 -0.55 -2.15
CA PRO A 113 -10.43 -0.39 -1.72
C PRO A 113 -10.65 0.96 -1.04
N THR A 114 -11.79 1.59 -1.32
CA THR A 114 -12.21 2.82 -0.65
C THR A 114 -13.72 2.86 -0.50
N GLY A 115 -14.19 3.60 0.50
CA GLY A 115 -15.61 3.82 0.74
C GLY A 115 -15.97 3.68 2.20
N CYS A 116 -17.20 4.05 2.53
CA CYS A 116 -17.71 3.82 3.88
C CYS A 116 -17.69 2.33 4.24
N ALA A 117 -17.38 2.04 5.51
CA ALA A 117 -17.22 0.72 6.09
C ALA A 117 -16.00 -0.08 5.64
N THR A 118 -15.25 0.33 4.59
CA THR A 118 -14.10 -0.47 4.14
C THR A 118 -12.94 -0.39 5.13
N TRP A 119 -12.28 -1.52 5.35
CA TRP A 119 -11.01 -1.64 6.06
C TRP A 119 -10.09 -2.55 5.24
N PRO A 120 -9.39 -1.98 4.23
CA PRO A 120 -8.41 -2.73 3.45
C PRO A 120 -7.05 -2.73 4.11
N ALA A 121 -6.33 -3.84 3.95
CA ALA A 121 -4.96 -3.96 4.41
C ALA A 121 -4.06 -4.71 3.41
N TRP A 122 -2.83 -4.22 3.21
CA TRP A 122 -1.69 -4.99 2.73
C TRP A 122 -0.59 -4.94 3.78
N TRP A 123 -0.29 -6.10 4.35
CA TRP A 123 0.48 -6.20 5.59
C TRP A 123 1.27 -7.51 5.63
N THR A 124 2.05 -7.69 6.69
CA THR A 124 2.82 -8.91 6.91
C THR A 124 2.71 -9.39 8.35
N VAL A 125 2.73 -10.70 8.57
CA VAL A 125 2.59 -11.31 9.89
C VAL A 125 3.49 -12.54 10.02
N SER A 126 3.98 -12.80 11.23
CA SER A 126 4.79 -13.99 11.54
C SER A 126 4.19 -15.27 10.97
N ALA A 127 5.03 -16.04 10.27
CA ALA A 127 4.68 -17.37 9.79
C ALA A 127 4.70 -18.43 10.91
N ALA A 128 5.38 -18.16 12.02
CA ALA A 128 5.47 -19.07 13.16
C ALA A 128 4.25 -18.90 14.09
N GLY A 129 3.88 -17.64 14.38
CA GLY A 129 2.83 -17.30 15.33
C GLY A 129 3.08 -17.89 16.74
N PRO A 130 2.05 -17.89 17.60
CA PRO A 130 0.77 -17.21 17.43
C PRO A 130 0.94 -15.68 17.53
N TRP A 131 0.09 -14.94 16.83
CA TRP A 131 0.05 -13.48 16.94
C TRP A 131 -0.14 -13.01 18.40
N PRO A 132 0.50 -11.91 18.85
CA PRO A 132 1.42 -11.03 18.11
C PRO A 132 2.89 -11.48 18.18
N SER A 133 3.17 -12.73 18.59
CA SER A 133 4.53 -13.26 18.65
C SER A 133 5.11 -13.38 17.25
N GLY A 134 6.35 -12.91 17.09
CA GLY A 134 7.00 -12.80 15.79
C GLY A 134 6.55 -11.60 14.96
N GLY A 135 5.58 -10.82 15.44
CA GLY A 135 5.25 -9.49 14.94
C GLY A 135 4.27 -9.43 13.76
N GLU A 136 3.72 -8.24 13.57
CA GLU A 136 2.89 -7.81 12.45
C GLU A 136 3.33 -6.40 12.00
N ILE A 137 3.26 -6.17 10.69
CA ILE A 137 3.68 -4.93 10.04
C ILE A 137 2.62 -4.55 8.99
N ASP A 138 1.90 -3.48 9.24
CA ASP A 138 0.92 -2.92 8.33
C ASP A 138 1.62 -1.92 7.41
N ILE A 139 1.57 -2.20 6.11
CA ILE A 139 2.26 -1.40 5.10
C ILE A 139 1.28 -0.42 4.48
N ILE A 140 0.11 -0.92 4.09
CA ILE A 140 -1.03 -0.14 3.63
C ILE A 140 -2.22 -0.50 4.50
N GLU A 141 -2.74 0.45 5.28
CA GLU A 141 -3.92 0.25 6.11
C GLU A 141 -4.66 1.56 6.40
N GLY A 142 -5.98 1.46 6.49
CA GLY A 142 -6.86 2.56 6.85
C GLY A 142 -8.31 2.12 6.84
N VAL A 143 -9.21 3.03 7.25
CA VAL A 143 -10.63 2.72 7.40
C VAL A 143 -11.54 3.79 6.83
N ASN A 144 -12.73 3.39 6.40
CA ASN A 144 -13.80 4.25 5.90
C ASN A 144 -13.30 5.21 4.79
N LEU A 145 -13.60 6.51 4.91
CA LEU A 145 -13.21 7.56 3.97
C LEU A 145 -11.82 8.14 4.28
N GLY A 146 -10.97 7.42 5.02
CA GLY A 146 -9.59 7.82 5.25
C GLY A 146 -8.84 8.05 3.94
N THR A 147 -7.93 9.03 3.93
CA THR A 147 -7.16 9.43 2.73
C THR A 147 -5.64 9.38 2.94
N GLU A 148 -5.23 9.16 4.17
CA GLU A 148 -3.83 9.06 4.58
C GLU A 148 -3.57 7.63 5.03
N ASN A 149 -2.49 7.05 4.52
CA ASN A 149 -2.09 5.70 4.90
C ASN A 149 -1.54 5.67 6.33
N LEU A 150 -1.91 4.66 7.11
CA LEU A 150 -1.27 4.34 8.38
C LEU A 150 -0.37 3.12 8.18
N ALA A 151 0.93 3.27 8.46
CA ALA A 151 1.81 2.12 8.64
C ALA A 151 2.01 1.89 10.15
N SER A 152 1.90 0.65 10.61
CA SER A 152 1.98 0.28 12.03
C SER A 152 2.76 -1.00 12.27
N LEU A 153 3.22 -1.16 13.52
CA LEU A 153 3.76 -2.42 14.02
C LEU A 153 2.95 -2.89 15.24
N HIS A 154 2.73 -4.18 15.28
CA HIS A 154 2.09 -4.89 16.39
C HIS A 154 3.02 -5.99 16.86
N THR A 155 3.42 -5.96 18.13
CA THR A 155 4.39 -6.88 18.72
C THR A 155 3.92 -7.35 20.09
N THR A 156 4.66 -8.29 20.67
CA THR A 156 4.62 -8.52 22.12
C THR A 156 5.24 -7.35 22.89
N ALA A 157 5.01 -7.30 24.20
CA ALA A 157 5.63 -6.33 25.12
C ALA A 157 7.15 -6.19 24.94
N GLY A 158 7.67 -4.96 25.08
CA GLY A 158 9.10 -4.66 25.04
C GLY A 158 9.59 -3.99 23.76
N CYS A 159 8.69 -3.59 22.86
CA CYS A 159 9.02 -2.84 21.64
C CYS A 159 8.40 -1.44 21.69
N SER A 160 9.23 -0.40 21.63
CA SER A 160 8.79 0.99 21.53
C SER A 160 9.66 1.79 20.57
N MET A 161 9.06 2.81 19.96
CA MET A 161 9.68 3.68 18.97
C MET A 161 10.01 5.05 19.58
N PRO A 162 11.14 5.68 19.20
CA PRO A 162 11.32 7.11 19.42
C PRO A 162 10.17 7.89 18.77
N HIS A 163 9.69 8.96 19.41
CA HIS A 163 8.65 9.80 18.82
C HIS A 163 9.16 10.48 17.55
N ASP A 164 10.32 11.14 17.65
CA ASP A 164 10.95 11.84 16.54
C ASP A 164 11.86 10.87 15.78
N ARG A 165 11.56 10.68 14.49
CA ARG A 165 12.23 9.72 13.61
C ARG A 165 12.52 10.39 12.28
N ALA A 166 13.56 9.94 11.59
CA ALA A 166 13.86 10.40 10.24
C ALA A 166 12.85 9.78 9.26
N GLN A 167 11.72 10.45 9.08
CA GLN A 167 10.59 10.03 8.25
C GLN A 167 9.82 11.28 7.77
N THR A 168 9.03 11.16 6.71
CA THR A 168 8.14 12.24 6.27
C THR A 168 6.76 12.19 6.97
N GLY A 169 6.32 11.01 7.42
CA GLY A 169 5.04 10.85 8.11
C GLY A 169 5.05 11.30 9.57
N THR A 170 3.86 11.50 10.11
CA THR A 170 3.62 11.90 11.49
C THR A 170 3.48 10.69 12.41
N THR A 171 4.27 10.62 13.48
CA THR A 171 4.12 9.60 14.53
C THR A 171 2.77 9.76 15.25
N ILE A 172 1.96 8.70 15.26
CA ILE A 172 0.65 8.67 15.95
C ILE A 172 0.75 7.92 17.27
N SER A 173 1.54 6.86 17.31
CA SER A 173 1.79 6.06 18.51
C SER A 173 3.22 5.51 18.49
N THR A 174 3.81 5.36 19.66
CA THR A 174 5.19 4.86 19.84
C THR A 174 5.25 3.49 20.49
N ASP A 175 4.17 3.00 21.09
CA ASP A 175 4.17 1.70 21.78
C ASP A 175 3.62 0.62 20.84
N CYS A 176 4.45 -0.37 20.53
CA CYS A 176 4.09 -1.41 19.55
C CYS A 176 3.42 -2.62 20.19
N ASP A 177 3.29 -2.67 21.53
CA ASP A 177 2.66 -3.79 22.22
C ASP A 177 1.16 -3.88 21.90
N ALA A 178 0.79 -4.93 21.17
CA ALA A 178 -0.58 -5.21 20.75
C ALA A 178 -1.54 -5.45 21.95
N ALA A 179 -1.01 -5.79 23.12
CA ALA A 179 -1.81 -5.95 24.34
C ALA A 179 -2.22 -4.61 24.98
N LEU A 180 -1.66 -3.48 24.51
CA LEU A 180 -1.89 -2.16 25.06
C LEU A 180 -2.73 -1.28 24.11
N ASN A 181 -3.33 -0.24 24.66
CA ASN A 181 -4.04 0.82 23.91
C ASN A 181 -5.07 0.28 22.91
N SER A 182 -5.74 -0.84 23.23
CA SER A 182 -6.69 -1.52 22.35
C SER A 182 -6.08 -1.96 21.02
N ASN A 183 -4.87 -2.54 21.05
CA ASN A 183 -4.13 -2.99 19.88
C ASN A 183 -3.84 -1.86 18.88
N GLN A 184 -3.57 -0.65 19.37
CA GLN A 184 -3.23 0.47 18.47
C GLN A 184 -1.90 0.25 17.73
N GLY A 185 -0.96 -0.48 18.35
CA GLY A 185 0.40 -0.59 17.85
C GLY A 185 1.12 0.76 17.81
N CYS A 186 2.33 0.75 17.24
CA CYS A 186 3.09 1.97 17.01
C CYS A 186 2.94 2.38 15.55
N GLY A 187 2.27 3.50 15.31
CA GLY A 187 1.79 3.91 13.99
C GLY A 187 2.40 5.22 13.49
N THR A 188 2.52 5.33 12.17
CA THR A 188 2.94 6.54 11.45
C THR A 188 1.96 6.84 10.33
N LEU A 189 1.32 8.00 10.39
CA LEU A 189 0.39 8.49 9.37
C LEU A 189 1.14 9.23 8.27
N PHE A 190 0.78 8.97 7.02
CA PHE A 190 1.47 9.51 5.84
C PHE A 190 0.92 10.91 5.53
N THR A 191 1.43 11.92 6.23
CA THR A 191 0.91 13.30 6.21
C THR A 191 1.61 14.22 5.21
N GLU A 192 2.91 13.99 4.90
CA GLU A 192 3.70 14.94 4.12
C GLU A 192 4.06 14.45 2.71
N PRO A 193 4.07 15.34 1.70
CA PRO A 193 4.64 15.11 0.37
C PRO A 193 6.04 14.50 0.38
N ASP A 194 6.28 13.53 -0.52
CA ASP A 194 7.65 13.23 -0.95
C ASP A 194 8.27 14.55 -1.42
N SER A 195 9.55 14.75 -1.12
CA SER A 195 10.30 16.00 -1.30
C SER A 195 10.20 16.63 -2.71
N ASP A 196 9.77 15.88 -3.72
CA ASP A 196 9.54 16.33 -5.10
C ASP A 196 8.08 16.77 -5.41
N THR A 197 7.09 16.44 -4.59
CA THR A 197 5.67 16.83 -4.82
C THR A 197 5.36 18.27 -4.38
N ALA A 198 6.30 18.95 -3.72
CA ALA A 198 6.17 20.35 -3.35
C ALA A 198 6.24 21.34 -4.54
N GLU A 199 6.54 20.87 -5.76
CA GLU A 199 6.69 21.74 -6.95
C GLU A 199 5.54 21.63 -7.98
N TYR A 200 4.44 20.92 -7.67
CA TYR A 200 3.32 20.77 -8.62
C TYR A 200 2.32 21.94 -8.58
N GLU A 201 2.49 22.92 -9.48
CA GLU A 201 1.46 23.87 -9.89
C GLU A 201 0.72 23.32 -11.14
N PRO A 202 -0.59 22.99 -11.08
CA PRO A 202 -1.34 22.65 -12.29
C PRO A 202 -1.60 23.93 -13.09
N ALA A 203 -1.02 24.02 -14.28
CA ALA A 203 -1.28 25.11 -15.22
C ALA A 203 -2.76 25.12 -15.66
N ILE A 204 -3.59 25.95 -15.01
CA ILE A 204 -4.91 26.30 -15.51
C ILE A 204 -4.71 27.24 -16.71
N ALA A 205 -5.11 26.79 -17.89
CA ALA A 205 -5.14 27.59 -19.09
C ALA A 205 -5.97 28.87 -18.86
N GLN A 206 -5.32 30.03 -18.83
CA GLN A 206 -6.01 31.31 -18.87
C GLN A 206 -6.53 31.54 -20.29
N ALA A 207 -7.84 31.32 -20.47
CA ALA A 207 -8.57 31.96 -21.54
C ALA A 207 -8.85 33.41 -21.10
N GLU A 208 -8.01 34.35 -21.53
CA GLU A 208 -8.39 35.77 -21.50
C GLU A 208 -9.18 36.11 -22.76
N ASP A 209 -10.48 36.25 -22.55
CA ASP A 209 -11.45 36.80 -23.48
C ASP A 209 -11.49 38.31 -23.24
N VAL A 210 -10.90 39.13 -24.13
CA VAL A 210 -11.14 40.58 -24.16
C VAL A 210 -11.39 41.04 -25.58
N ALA A 211 -12.67 41.27 -25.85
CA ALA A 211 -13.15 42.07 -26.96
C ALA A 211 -12.65 43.52 -26.84
N GLY A 212 -11.94 44.00 -27.86
CA GLY A 212 -11.54 45.40 -28.01
C GLY A 212 -11.26 45.71 -29.48
N SER A 213 -12.18 46.40 -30.13
CA SER A 213 -12.05 46.80 -31.53
C SER A 213 -10.89 47.78 -31.73
N THR A 214 -10.00 47.51 -32.68
CA THR A 214 -9.43 48.53 -33.58
C THR A 214 -8.94 47.85 -34.85
N SER A 215 -9.23 48.47 -35.98
CA SER A 215 -8.86 48.07 -37.33
C SER A 215 -7.38 48.33 -37.60
N LEU A 216 -6.68 47.42 -38.28
CA LEU A 216 -6.09 47.65 -39.62
C LEU A 216 -5.06 46.59 -40.03
N SER A 217 -5.19 46.25 -41.32
CA SER A 217 -4.20 45.74 -42.29
C SER A 217 -3.63 44.33 -42.13
N ALA A 218 -4.13 43.47 -43.01
CA ALA A 218 -3.42 42.32 -43.53
C ALA A 218 -2.13 42.75 -44.24
N THR A 219 -1.03 42.05 -43.96
CA THR A 219 0.04 41.84 -44.94
C THR A 219 0.33 40.36 -45.02
N THR A 220 0.07 39.83 -46.22
CA THR A 220 0.51 38.54 -46.71
C THR A 220 2.03 38.53 -46.85
N SER A 221 2.68 37.49 -46.34
CA SER A 221 3.94 37.03 -46.91
C SER A 221 3.97 35.51 -46.93
N SER A 222 3.81 34.98 -48.13
CA SER A 222 4.17 33.63 -48.55
C SER A 222 5.64 33.33 -48.26
N TYR A 223 6.01 32.10 -47.94
CA TYR A 223 6.99 31.35 -48.72
C TYR A 223 6.99 29.85 -48.37
N SER A 224 7.38 29.09 -49.38
CA SER A 224 7.15 27.69 -49.67
C SER A 224 7.96 26.67 -48.86
N SER A 225 7.40 25.46 -48.83
CA SER A 225 8.09 24.19 -48.61
C SER A 225 9.35 24.02 -49.46
N SER A 226 10.37 23.36 -48.91
CA SER A 226 11.25 22.51 -49.70
C SER A 226 11.80 21.37 -48.84
N THR A 227 11.49 20.15 -49.28
CA THR A 227 12.02 18.87 -48.84
C THR A 227 13.30 18.62 -49.63
N THR A 228 14.39 18.23 -48.98
CA THR A 228 15.54 17.61 -49.66
C THR A 228 15.78 16.21 -49.08
N VAL A 229 15.45 15.22 -49.91
CA VAL A 229 15.88 13.83 -49.79
C VAL A 229 17.25 13.71 -50.46
N SER A 230 18.21 13.07 -49.80
CA SER A 230 19.39 12.53 -50.46
C SER A 230 19.49 11.03 -50.15
N SER A 231 19.35 10.24 -51.22
CA SER A 231 19.58 8.81 -51.27
C SER A 231 20.97 8.55 -51.84
N THR A 232 21.67 7.56 -51.28
CA THR A 232 22.57 6.68 -52.06
C THR A 232 22.55 5.30 -51.40
N GLY A 233 22.36 4.26 -52.20
CA GLY A 233 22.30 2.87 -51.77
C GLY A 233 23.38 2.01 -52.43
N SER A 234 23.52 0.78 -51.93
CA SER A 234 23.91 -0.47 -52.63
C SER A 234 23.77 -1.63 -51.62
N ILE A 235 22.85 -2.61 -51.78
CA ILE A 235 22.93 -3.88 -52.55
C ILE A 235 24.10 -4.76 -52.02
N ALA A 236 24.02 -6.04 -51.63
CA ALA A 236 23.02 -7.10 -51.53
C ALA A 236 23.59 -8.24 -50.63
N SER A 237 22.73 -9.07 -50.02
CA SER A 237 22.68 -10.53 -50.26
C SER A 237 21.70 -11.22 -49.29
N TYR A 238 20.77 -11.97 -49.88
CA TYR A 238 19.85 -12.89 -49.23
C TYR A 238 20.53 -14.25 -49.03
N GLN A 239 20.32 -14.89 -47.88
CA GLN A 239 20.26 -16.36 -47.79
C GLN A 239 19.10 -16.78 -46.90
N THR A 240 18.21 -17.56 -47.51
CA THR A 240 17.11 -18.31 -46.93
C THR A 240 17.62 -19.65 -46.39
N TYR A 241 17.11 -20.12 -45.25
CA TYR A 241 17.11 -21.54 -44.91
C TYR A 241 15.69 -22.00 -44.58
N SER A 242 15.35 -23.14 -45.19
CA SER A 242 14.05 -23.80 -45.27
C SER A 242 13.77 -24.70 -44.06
N ALA A 243 12.48 -24.86 -43.77
CA ALA A 243 11.93 -25.90 -42.93
C ALA A 243 12.15 -27.31 -43.52
N ALA A 244 12.27 -28.30 -42.64
CA ALA A 244 12.14 -29.73 -42.96
C ALA A 244 11.33 -30.42 -41.85
N GLU A 245 10.62 -31.45 -42.27
CA GLU A 245 9.40 -32.02 -41.69
C GLU A 245 9.62 -33.11 -40.62
N VAL A 246 8.49 -33.42 -40.00
CA VAL A 246 8.08 -34.53 -39.14
C VAL A 246 8.54 -35.91 -39.61
N GLU A 247 8.98 -36.77 -38.67
CA GLU A 247 8.73 -38.22 -38.73
C GLU A 247 8.46 -38.83 -37.34
N THR A 248 7.73 -39.93 -37.38
CA THR A 248 6.89 -40.56 -36.35
C THR A 248 7.56 -41.66 -35.52
N SER A 249 6.92 -41.99 -34.39
CA SER A 249 7.22 -43.00 -33.34
C SER A 249 7.49 -44.45 -33.82
N PRO A 250 7.88 -45.42 -32.93
CA PRO A 250 6.88 -46.09 -32.07
C PRO A 250 7.31 -46.61 -30.67
N SER A 251 6.25 -46.83 -29.89
CA SER A 251 5.94 -47.56 -28.64
C SER A 251 6.78 -48.71 -28.05
N SER A 252 6.73 -48.82 -26.71
CA SER A 252 6.58 -50.08 -25.91
C SER A 252 6.18 -49.74 -24.45
N VAL A 253 4.91 -49.76 -24.01
CA VAL A 253 4.02 -50.80 -23.42
C VAL A 253 4.56 -51.69 -22.26
N PHE A 254 3.72 -51.80 -21.21
CA PHE A 254 3.62 -52.75 -20.07
C PHE A 254 4.43 -52.50 -18.77
N ASN A 255 3.97 -52.76 -17.55
CA ASN A 255 2.67 -52.84 -16.84
C ASN A 255 2.98 -53.16 -15.34
N TRP A 256 2.29 -52.50 -14.42
CA TRP A 256 1.88 -52.88 -13.04
C TRP A 256 2.67 -53.89 -12.19
N SER A 257 2.99 -53.46 -10.96
CA SER A 257 2.62 -54.17 -9.71
C SER A 257 2.82 -53.29 -8.47
N THR A 258 1.77 -53.18 -7.65
CA THR A 258 1.81 -52.72 -6.25
C THR A 258 2.44 -53.79 -5.34
N PRO A 259 2.84 -53.45 -4.09
CA PRO A 259 1.91 -53.67 -2.99
C PRO A 259 1.90 -52.60 -1.86
N TYR A 260 0.80 -52.67 -1.12
CA TYR A 260 0.37 -52.02 0.13
C TYR A 260 1.40 -51.87 1.27
N ALA A 261 1.28 -50.75 2.02
CA ALA A 261 1.05 -50.65 3.49
C ALA A 261 1.18 -49.15 3.90
N THR A 262 0.10 -48.40 4.08
CA THR A 262 -0.66 -48.11 5.33
C THR A 262 0.11 -47.33 6.41
N ASP A 263 -0.56 -46.28 6.90
CA ASP A 263 -0.31 -45.40 8.05
C ASP A 263 0.73 -44.27 7.93
N ALA A 264 0.22 -43.07 7.62
CA ALA A 264 0.57 -41.86 8.37
C ALA A 264 -0.61 -40.89 8.33
N THR A 265 -1.18 -40.67 9.50
CA THR A 265 -2.24 -39.75 9.88
C THR A 265 -2.14 -38.36 9.25
N ALA A 266 -3.25 -37.89 8.68
CA ALA A 266 -3.49 -36.47 8.43
C ALA A 266 -3.43 -35.71 9.76
N SER A 267 -2.36 -34.93 9.97
CA SER A 267 -2.32 -33.92 11.02
C SER A 267 -2.96 -32.65 10.49
N SER A 268 -4.23 -32.45 10.83
CA SER A 268 -4.84 -31.12 10.89
C SER A 268 -4.01 -30.24 11.81
N SER A 269 -3.36 -29.22 11.27
CA SER A 269 -2.75 -28.15 12.08
C SER A 269 -3.86 -27.44 12.86
N PRO A 270 -3.74 -27.23 14.18
CA PRO A 270 -4.79 -26.59 14.96
C PRO A 270 -4.93 -25.11 14.57
N SER A 271 -6.16 -24.74 14.24
CA SER A 271 -6.65 -23.37 14.15
C SER A 271 -6.33 -22.58 15.41
N ALA A 272 -5.83 -21.35 15.25
CA ALA A 272 -5.72 -20.36 16.30
C ALA A 272 -7.12 -19.95 16.79
N TYR A 273 -7.60 -20.59 17.85
CA TYR A 273 -8.77 -20.16 18.61
C TYR A 273 -8.50 -20.34 20.09
N GLY A 274 -8.59 -19.25 20.84
CA GLY A 274 -8.66 -19.28 22.29
C GLY A 274 -8.36 -17.93 22.93
N MET A 275 -9.43 -17.14 23.13
CA MET A 275 -9.62 -16.06 24.11
C MET A 275 -9.95 -14.68 23.51
N TRP A 276 -11.20 -14.53 23.08
CA TRP A 276 -11.92 -13.27 23.16
C TRP A 276 -13.13 -13.52 24.07
N SER A 277 -12.93 -13.32 25.36
CA SER A 277 -14.01 -13.31 26.35
C SER A 277 -13.63 -12.38 27.49
N ASP A 278 -13.89 -11.09 27.33
CA ASP A 278 -14.79 -10.32 28.21
C ASP A 278 -14.79 -8.82 27.83
N PRO A 279 -15.92 -8.11 27.98
CA PRO A 279 -16.09 -6.74 27.52
C PRO A 279 -15.67 -5.69 28.57
N VAL A 280 -15.75 -4.42 28.16
CA VAL A 280 -15.76 -3.17 28.96
C VAL A 280 -14.40 -2.46 29.13
N SER A 281 -14.08 -1.54 28.21
CA SER A 281 -14.07 -0.07 28.43
C SER A 281 -13.38 0.65 27.25
N PHE A 282 -14.16 1.39 26.45
CA PHE A 282 -13.67 2.15 25.29
C PHE A 282 -13.72 3.66 25.54
N ALA A 283 -12.76 4.34 24.91
CA ALA A 283 -12.59 5.78 24.68
C ALA A 283 -11.84 6.60 25.75
N GLN A 284 -10.59 6.93 25.43
CA GLN A 284 -10.11 8.33 25.33
C GLN A 284 -8.72 8.37 24.68
N GLY A 285 -8.64 8.95 23.48
CA GLY A 285 -7.38 9.09 22.76
C GLY A 285 -7.49 9.75 21.39
N ALA A 286 -8.46 10.65 21.18
CA ALA A 286 -8.46 11.57 20.05
C ALA A 286 -8.49 12.98 20.62
N VAL A 287 -7.36 13.67 20.55
CA VAL A 287 -7.20 15.06 20.95
C VAL A 287 -7.98 15.94 19.99
N ALA A 288 -9.10 16.49 20.49
CA ALA A 288 -9.76 17.64 19.88
C ALA A 288 -8.98 18.92 20.22
N ALA A 289 -8.63 19.71 19.20
CA ALA A 289 -8.20 21.09 19.39
C ALA A 289 -9.41 21.95 19.85
N PRO A 290 -9.21 22.99 20.67
CA PRO A 290 -10.32 23.66 21.34
C PRO A 290 -11.05 24.65 20.41
N GLU A 291 -12.37 24.53 20.35
CA GLU A 291 -13.26 25.55 19.80
C GLU A 291 -13.64 26.56 20.91
N GLU A 292 -13.42 27.86 20.64
CA GLU A 292 -14.01 28.93 21.43
C GLU A 292 -15.49 29.11 21.06
N ALA A 293 -16.33 29.21 22.07
CA ALA A 293 -17.78 29.35 21.96
C ALA A 293 -18.19 30.73 21.44
N ILE A 294 -19.04 30.76 20.40
CA ILE A 294 -19.96 31.88 20.17
C ILE A 294 -21.34 31.31 19.82
N SER A 295 -22.30 31.59 20.69
CA SER A 295 -23.73 31.42 20.47
C SER A 295 -24.27 32.47 19.50
N ASP A 296 -24.99 32.08 18.45
CA ASP A 296 -26.36 32.57 18.24
C ASP A 296 -27.13 31.79 17.16
N VAL A 297 -28.44 31.74 17.35
CA VAL A 297 -29.47 31.11 16.52
C VAL A 297 -29.97 32.11 15.47
N SER A 298 -30.12 31.71 14.20
CA SER A 298 -31.39 31.84 13.44
C SER A 298 -31.29 31.56 11.93
N THR A 299 -32.21 30.69 11.49
CA THR A 299 -32.96 30.65 10.23
C THR A 299 -32.24 30.66 8.87
N ALA A 300 -32.41 29.55 8.16
CA ALA A 300 -32.23 29.41 6.71
C ALA A 300 -33.28 30.20 5.92
N THR A 301 -32.85 30.85 4.84
CA THR A 301 -33.66 31.19 3.66
C THR A 301 -32.79 31.15 2.40
N ASP A 302 -33.29 30.42 1.41
CA ASP A 302 -33.05 30.34 -0.03
C ASP A 302 -32.00 31.22 -0.77
N ALA A 303 -31.34 30.52 -1.70
CA ALA A 303 -31.10 30.86 -3.11
C ALA A 303 -29.89 31.73 -3.55
N ALA A 304 -29.33 31.22 -4.65
CA ALA A 304 -28.65 31.91 -5.75
C ALA A 304 -27.16 32.28 -5.60
N SER A 305 -26.39 31.63 -6.48
CA SER A 305 -25.15 32.08 -7.12
C SER A 305 -24.94 33.60 -7.18
N PHE A 306 -23.80 34.07 -6.66
CA PHE A 306 -23.18 35.33 -7.06
C PHE A 306 -21.65 35.20 -7.05
N PHE A 307 -21.04 35.58 -8.17
CA PHE A 307 -19.61 35.87 -8.28
C PHE A 307 -19.27 37.07 -7.38
N SER A 308 -18.20 36.96 -6.59
CA SER A 308 -17.51 38.11 -6.02
C SER A 308 -16.01 37.98 -6.31
N VAL A 309 -15.50 38.88 -7.15
CA VAL A 309 -14.07 39.10 -7.35
C VAL A 309 -13.64 40.13 -6.31
N GLY A 310 -12.91 39.68 -5.28
CA GLY A 310 -12.23 40.53 -4.32
C GLY A 310 -10.74 40.53 -4.60
N ALA A 311 -10.23 41.62 -5.18
CA ALA A 311 -8.81 41.88 -5.25
C ALA A 311 -8.31 42.35 -3.88
N GLY A 312 -7.59 41.46 -3.20
CA GLY A 312 -6.85 41.72 -1.97
C GLY A 312 -5.83 40.61 -1.82
N GLY A 313 -4.59 40.87 -2.25
CA GLY A 313 -3.51 39.90 -2.21
C GLY A 313 -3.10 39.61 -0.77
N GLU A 314 -3.65 38.54 -0.22
CA GLU A 314 -3.02 37.72 0.80
C GLU A 314 -2.82 36.37 0.11
N LEU A 315 -1.56 35.95 -0.07
CA LEU A 315 -1.25 34.60 -0.52
C LEU A 315 -1.71 33.68 0.61
N GLU A 316 -2.98 33.29 0.57
CA GLU A 316 -3.47 32.12 1.30
C GLU A 316 -2.56 30.97 0.86
N ARG A 317 -1.66 30.58 1.76
CA ARG A 317 -0.95 29.32 1.68
C ARG A 317 -2.06 28.27 1.57
N ARG A 318 -2.28 27.74 0.37
CA ARG A 318 -3.30 26.72 0.11
C ARG A 318 -3.22 25.69 1.23
N ALA A 319 -4.37 25.31 1.75
CA ALA A 319 -4.49 24.13 2.59
C ALA A 319 -3.70 23.00 1.92
N ASP A 320 -2.61 22.67 2.59
CA ASP A 320 -1.84 21.44 2.59
C ASP A 320 -2.27 20.41 1.52
N ALA A 321 -1.47 20.26 0.47
CA ALA A 321 -1.70 19.23 -0.53
C ALA A 321 -1.33 17.88 0.09
N SER A 322 -2.25 17.29 0.86
CA SER A 322 -2.06 15.96 1.44
C SER A 322 -1.70 14.95 0.36
N ILE A 323 -0.73 14.08 0.64
CA ILE A 323 -0.32 13.07 -0.31
C ILE A 323 -1.45 12.09 -0.60
N PRO A 324 -1.66 11.71 -1.88
CA PRO A 324 -2.66 10.72 -2.24
C PRO A 324 -2.18 9.30 -1.89
N SER A 325 -1.88 9.06 -0.61
CA SER A 325 -1.31 7.81 -0.12
C SER A 325 -2.36 6.73 0.06
N PHE A 326 -3.61 7.09 0.35
CA PHE A 326 -4.64 6.09 0.60
C PHE A 326 -5.99 6.44 -0.03
N GLY A 327 -6.83 5.42 -0.21
CA GLY A 327 -8.24 5.55 -0.57
C GLY A 327 -8.49 6.29 -1.89
N ALA A 328 -9.56 7.09 -1.93
CA ALA A 328 -10.01 7.76 -3.14
C ALA A 328 -8.95 8.69 -3.79
N PRO A 329 -8.19 9.52 -3.04
CA PRO A 329 -7.10 10.30 -3.63
C PRO A 329 -6.01 9.46 -4.28
N PHE A 330 -5.61 8.34 -3.65
CA PHE A 330 -4.66 7.38 -4.24
C PHE A 330 -5.19 6.82 -5.57
N ASN A 331 -6.45 6.40 -5.59
CA ASN A 331 -7.09 5.87 -6.80
C ASN A 331 -7.20 6.93 -7.90
N ALA A 332 -7.47 8.19 -7.54
CA ALA A 332 -7.63 9.30 -8.48
C ALA A 332 -6.35 9.62 -9.28
N VAL A 333 -5.17 9.32 -8.74
CA VAL A 333 -3.88 9.50 -9.43
C VAL A 333 -3.41 8.22 -10.15
N GLY A 334 -4.21 7.16 -10.19
CA GLY A 334 -3.83 5.87 -10.78
C GLY A 334 -2.93 5.02 -9.86
N GLY A 335 -3.08 5.22 -8.56
CA GLY A 335 -2.36 4.52 -7.51
C GLY A 335 -0.90 4.92 -7.36
N GLY A 336 -0.03 3.94 -7.15
CA GLY A 336 1.38 4.18 -6.87
C GLY A 336 2.16 2.94 -6.50
N PHE A 337 3.29 3.19 -5.85
CA PHE A 337 4.23 2.17 -5.39
C PHE A 337 4.41 2.28 -3.89
N TYR A 338 4.32 1.15 -3.21
CA TYR A 338 4.75 1.02 -1.83
C TYR A 338 5.95 0.08 -1.76
N ALA A 339 6.92 0.42 -0.92
CA ALA A 339 8.02 -0.47 -0.60
C ALA A 339 8.20 -0.54 0.91
N MET A 340 8.42 -1.75 1.44
CA MET A 340 8.76 -1.96 2.84
C MET A 340 10.06 -2.76 2.92
N SER A 341 11.08 -2.21 3.55
CA SER A 341 12.28 -2.96 3.92
C SER A 341 12.19 -3.36 5.38
N LYS A 342 12.50 -4.61 5.70
CA LYS A 342 12.65 -5.13 7.06
C LYS A 342 14.01 -5.81 7.17
N SER A 343 14.88 -5.30 8.03
CA SER A 343 16.20 -5.87 8.28
C SER A 343 16.65 -5.65 9.72
N ARG A 344 17.53 -6.53 10.22
CA ARG A 344 18.10 -6.44 11.57
C ARG A 344 18.94 -5.19 11.75
N ALA A 345 19.62 -4.76 10.68
CA ALA A 345 20.52 -3.61 10.70
C ALA A 345 19.79 -2.28 10.45
N GLY A 346 18.79 -2.26 9.57
CA GLY A 346 18.10 -1.04 9.13
C GLY A 346 16.73 -0.82 9.77
N GLY A 347 16.26 -1.76 10.60
CA GLY A 347 14.89 -1.75 11.11
C GLY A 347 13.85 -1.99 10.01
N ILE A 348 12.67 -1.43 10.21
CA ILE A 348 11.56 -1.48 9.26
C ILE A 348 11.33 -0.08 8.70
N ASN A 349 11.29 0.06 7.38
CA ASN A 349 11.08 1.35 6.71
C ASN A 349 10.06 1.17 5.60
N VAL A 350 9.14 2.12 5.46
CA VAL A 350 8.08 2.12 4.44
C VAL A 350 8.19 3.38 3.60
N TRP A 351 8.22 3.22 2.29
CA TRP A 351 8.17 4.30 1.31
C TRP A 351 6.87 4.23 0.51
N PHE A 352 6.40 5.39 0.09
CA PHE A 352 5.30 5.55 -0.84
C PHE A 352 5.70 6.54 -1.93
N TRP A 353 5.39 6.19 -3.17
CA TRP A 353 5.45 7.12 -4.29
C TRP A 353 4.15 7.05 -5.10
N PRO A 354 3.45 8.18 -5.32
CA PRO A 354 2.28 8.20 -6.19
C PRO A 354 2.67 7.86 -7.62
N ARG A 355 1.75 7.34 -8.43
CA ARG A 355 1.98 6.96 -9.83
C ARG A 355 2.62 8.07 -10.66
N THR A 356 2.23 9.31 -10.36
CA THR A 356 2.67 10.53 -11.04
C THR A 356 4.05 11.01 -10.61
N SER A 357 4.62 10.44 -9.53
CA SER A 357 5.94 10.82 -9.04
C SER A 357 7.02 10.58 -10.11
N THR A 358 7.96 11.51 -10.23
CA THR A 358 9.19 11.35 -11.03
C THR A 358 10.34 10.74 -10.25
N SER A 359 10.24 10.66 -8.93
CA SER A 359 11.28 10.17 -8.01
C SER A 359 11.26 8.66 -7.79
N VAL A 360 10.24 7.94 -8.29
CA VAL A 360 10.16 6.48 -8.12
C VAL A 360 11.45 5.82 -8.63
N PRO A 361 12.19 5.09 -7.77
CA PRO A 361 13.42 4.41 -8.17
C PRO A 361 13.16 3.45 -9.35
N VAL A 362 14.10 3.36 -10.28
CA VAL A 362 13.92 2.58 -11.52
C VAL A 362 13.70 1.09 -11.23
N GLU A 363 14.36 0.56 -10.21
CA GLU A 363 14.21 -0.81 -9.73
C GLU A 363 12.83 -1.08 -9.12
N VAL A 364 12.23 -0.07 -8.47
CA VAL A 364 10.86 -0.13 -7.92
C VAL A 364 9.86 -0.08 -9.07
N ARG A 365 10.02 0.89 -9.98
CA ARG A 365 9.10 1.12 -11.10
C ARG A 365 9.04 -0.05 -12.07
N TYR A 366 10.20 -0.63 -12.41
CA TYR A 366 10.31 -1.62 -13.48
C TYR A 366 10.62 -3.04 -12.98
N GLY A 367 10.74 -3.26 -11.67
CA GLY A 367 10.99 -4.60 -11.12
C GLY A 367 12.40 -5.12 -11.42
N GLY A 368 13.41 -4.31 -11.10
CA GLY A 368 14.82 -4.65 -11.33
C GLY A 368 15.22 -5.98 -10.68
N ALA A 369 16.32 -6.59 -11.15
CA ALA A 369 16.85 -7.80 -10.50
C ALA A 369 17.53 -7.52 -9.15
N VAL A 370 17.91 -6.26 -8.93
CA VAL A 370 18.62 -5.77 -7.76
C VAL A 370 17.92 -4.50 -7.28
N ALA A 371 17.75 -4.37 -5.97
CA ALA A 371 17.25 -3.16 -5.34
C ALA A 371 18.13 -2.81 -4.14
N ALA A 372 18.45 -1.53 -3.98
CA ALA A 372 19.28 -1.05 -2.88
C ALA A 372 18.67 0.24 -2.33
N PRO A 373 17.81 0.14 -1.29
CA PRO A 373 17.30 1.32 -0.61
C PRO A 373 18.46 2.19 -0.15
N SER A 374 18.50 3.43 -0.65
CA SER A 374 19.58 4.36 -0.42
C SER A 374 19.02 5.79 -0.33
N VAL A 375 19.89 6.78 -0.15
CA VAL A 375 19.51 8.18 -0.16
C VAL A 375 18.76 8.60 -1.44
N SER A 376 18.95 7.88 -2.55
CA SER A 376 18.23 8.15 -3.81
C SER A 376 16.76 7.73 -3.80
N TRP A 377 16.32 6.93 -2.81
CA TRP A 377 14.92 6.60 -2.61
C TRP A 377 14.17 7.70 -1.84
N GLY A 378 14.90 8.67 -1.29
CA GLY A 378 14.35 9.68 -0.39
C GLY A 378 14.14 9.16 1.03
N THR A 379 13.64 10.05 1.88
CA THR A 379 13.30 9.75 3.26
C THR A 379 12.07 8.82 3.30
N PRO A 380 12.07 7.73 4.10
CA PRO A 380 10.89 6.89 4.24
C PRO A 380 9.67 7.67 4.75
N ALA A 381 8.47 7.24 4.35
CA ALA A 381 7.23 7.77 4.90
C ALA A 381 7.04 7.33 6.36
N ALA A 382 7.46 6.10 6.68
CA ALA A 382 7.51 5.60 8.06
C ALA A 382 8.83 4.88 8.33
N THR A 383 9.41 5.14 9.50
CA THR A 383 10.68 4.53 9.94
C THR A 383 10.47 3.92 11.32
N PHE A 384 10.81 2.66 11.50
CA PHE A 384 10.72 1.94 12.77
C PHE A 384 12.07 1.30 13.09
N PRO A 385 12.95 2.02 13.81
CA PRO A 385 14.28 1.52 14.09
C PRO A 385 14.22 0.33 15.06
N THR A 386 14.88 -0.77 14.71
CA THR A 386 15.13 -1.86 15.66
C THR A 386 16.41 -1.58 16.44
N ASN A 387 16.30 -1.49 17.75
CA ASN A 387 17.38 -1.14 18.68
C ASN A 387 17.13 -1.83 20.03
N ASP A 388 17.84 -1.46 21.09
CA ASP A 388 17.69 -2.09 22.41
C ASP A 388 16.26 -1.94 23.01
N ASN A 389 15.47 -0.94 22.58
CA ASN A 389 14.07 -0.74 23.00
C ASN A 389 13.05 -1.44 22.09
N CYS A 390 13.50 -2.06 20.99
CA CYS A 390 12.71 -2.94 20.15
C CYS A 390 13.67 -3.87 19.37
N PRO A 391 14.25 -4.90 20.02
CA PRO A 391 15.23 -5.76 19.38
C PRO A 391 14.57 -6.59 18.29
N TYR A 392 15.12 -6.55 17.08
CA TYR A 392 14.52 -7.26 15.93
C TYR A 392 14.28 -8.74 16.23
N GLY A 393 15.30 -9.43 16.78
CA GLY A 393 15.25 -10.88 17.00
C GLY A 393 14.26 -11.32 18.09
N ASP A 394 13.78 -10.40 18.90
CA ASP A 394 12.82 -10.68 19.97
C ASP A 394 11.37 -10.49 19.49
N HIS A 395 11.16 -9.63 18.49
CA HIS A 395 9.83 -9.21 18.05
C HIS A 395 9.46 -9.62 16.63
N PHE A 396 10.44 -9.95 15.80
CA PHE A 396 10.22 -10.18 14.38
C PHE A 396 10.92 -11.43 13.86
N ASP A 397 10.22 -12.17 13.00
CA ASP A 397 10.74 -13.37 12.33
C ASP A 397 10.35 -13.42 10.85
N ALA A 398 10.29 -14.62 10.25
CA ALA A 398 9.86 -14.77 8.88
C ALA A 398 8.36 -14.50 8.72
N HIS A 399 8.00 -13.44 8.00
CA HIS A 399 6.60 -13.05 7.80
C HIS A 399 6.04 -13.55 6.47
N ARG A 400 4.75 -13.89 6.46
CA ARG A 400 3.92 -13.98 5.25
C ARG A 400 3.32 -12.62 4.93
N MET A 401 3.11 -12.33 3.65
CA MET A 401 2.31 -11.19 3.22
C MET A 401 0.82 -11.54 3.29
N VAL A 402 -0.02 -10.55 3.55
CA VAL A 402 -1.48 -10.69 3.57
C VAL A 402 -2.10 -9.54 2.78
N PHE A 403 -3.07 -9.86 1.93
CA PHE A 403 -4.03 -8.90 1.41
C PHE A 403 -5.41 -9.25 1.93
N ASP A 404 -6.13 -8.25 2.41
CA ASP A 404 -7.54 -8.40 2.69
C ASP A 404 -8.33 -7.11 2.48
N LEU A 405 -9.64 -7.30 2.57
CA LEU A 405 -10.62 -6.25 2.68
C LEU A 405 -11.69 -6.76 3.64
N THR A 406 -11.62 -6.32 4.90
CA THR A 406 -12.76 -6.46 5.81
C THR A 406 -13.63 -5.22 5.78
N LEU A 407 -14.80 -5.29 6.43
CA LEU A 407 -15.78 -4.23 6.49
C LEU A 407 -16.23 -4.06 7.95
N CYS A 408 -16.39 -2.83 8.42
CA CYS A 408 -16.75 -2.53 9.82
C CYS A 408 -15.74 -3.11 10.83
N GLY A 409 -16.20 -3.91 11.78
CA GLY A 409 -15.35 -4.56 12.77
C GLY A 409 -14.69 -3.60 13.75
N ASP A 410 -13.65 -4.10 14.39
CA ASP A 410 -13.00 -3.50 15.54
C ASP A 410 -12.43 -2.09 15.29
N TRP A 411 -12.12 -1.74 14.04
CA TRP A 411 -11.65 -0.41 13.70
C TRP A 411 -12.64 0.39 12.85
N ALA A 412 -12.99 -0.04 11.63
CA ALA A 412 -13.85 0.76 10.75
C ALA A 412 -15.26 0.95 11.33
N GLY A 413 -15.79 -0.07 12.01
CA GLY A 413 -17.08 -0.01 12.70
C GLY A 413 -17.06 0.97 13.87
N ASN A 414 -15.98 0.93 14.68
CA ASN A 414 -15.81 1.86 15.80
C ASN A 414 -15.58 3.32 15.35
N ALA A 415 -14.91 3.52 14.21
CA ALA A 415 -14.69 4.84 13.61
C ALA A 415 -15.87 5.35 12.77
N TRP A 416 -16.96 4.56 12.63
CA TRP A 416 -18.07 4.84 11.73
C TRP A 416 -18.69 6.23 11.92
N ALA A 417 -19.01 6.60 13.16
CA ALA A 417 -19.69 7.86 13.47
C ALA A 417 -18.80 9.10 13.22
N SER A 418 -17.49 8.98 13.43
CA SER A 418 -16.53 10.08 13.27
C SER A 418 -15.95 10.19 11.85
N SER A 419 -16.03 9.12 11.05
CA SER A 419 -15.48 9.07 9.67
C SER A 419 -16.27 9.85 8.61
N GLY A 420 -17.41 10.45 8.98
CA GLY A 420 -18.34 11.09 8.05
C GLY A 420 -19.35 10.13 7.41
N CYS A 421 -19.18 8.81 7.58
CA CYS A 421 -20.10 7.80 7.04
C CYS A 421 -21.41 7.68 7.83
N GLY A 422 -21.35 7.81 9.16
CA GLY A 422 -22.49 7.56 10.03
C GLY A 422 -23.58 8.63 10.08
N LYS A 423 -23.47 9.72 9.30
CA LYS A 423 -24.39 10.87 9.41
C LYS A 423 -25.82 10.55 8.96
N ASP A 424 -26.02 9.61 8.02
CA ASP A 424 -27.34 9.29 7.46
C ASP A 424 -27.60 7.79 7.20
N ALA A 425 -26.71 6.90 7.63
CA ALA A 425 -26.62 5.51 7.14
C ALA A 425 -26.91 4.40 8.16
N GLY A 426 -27.36 4.72 9.38
CA GLY A 426 -27.59 3.73 10.43
C GLY A 426 -26.28 3.21 11.03
N THR A 427 -26.24 1.95 11.46
CA THR A 427 -24.99 1.29 11.90
C THR A 427 -24.09 0.96 10.72
N CYS A 428 -22.82 0.68 10.98
CA CYS A 428 -21.89 0.25 9.93
C CYS A 428 -22.38 -1.05 9.27
N GLU A 429 -22.86 -2.00 10.06
CA GLU A 429 -23.38 -3.29 9.62
C GLU A 429 -24.64 -3.13 8.77
N ASP A 430 -25.56 -2.25 9.19
CA ASP A 430 -26.76 -1.91 8.40
C ASP A 430 -26.37 -1.35 7.04
N PHE A 431 -25.36 -0.48 6.99
CA PHE A 431 -24.86 0.07 5.75
C PHE A 431 -24.28 -1.02 4.84
N VAL A 432 -23.39 -1.87 5.38
CA VAL A 432 -22.80 -3.01 4.66
C VAL A 432 -23.88 -3.94 4.13
N ASN A 433 -24.92 -4.24 4.91
CA ASN A 433 -25.96 -5.17 4.54
C ASN A 433 -26.83 -4.63 3.38
N ASN A 434 -27.16 -3.34 3.40
CA ASN A 434 -28.23 -2.78 2.57
C ASN A 434 -27.75 -1.94 1.37
N ASN A 435 -26.46 -1.62 1.25
CA ASN A 435 -25.94 -0.71 0.22
C ASN A 435 -24.87 -1.36 -0.68
N PRO A 436 -25.17 -2.44 -1.41
CA PRO A 436 -24.19 -3.15 -2.23
C PRO A 436 -23.42 -2.24 -3.20
N GLN A 437 -24.13 -1.30 -3.84
CA GLN A 437 -23.53 -0.42 -4.84
C GLN A 437 -22.52 0.58 -4.26
N ALA A 438 -22.46 0.75 -2.93
CA ALA A 438 -21.44 1.56 -2.27
C ALA A 438 -20.05 0.90 -2.29
N PHE A 439 -19.97 -0.40 -2.57
CA PHE A 439 -18.72 -1.18 -2.58
C PHE A 439 -18.12 -1.37 -3.98
N LYS A 440 -18.60 -0.63 -4.99
CA LYS A 440 -18.05 -0.66 -6.36
C LYS A 440 -16.56 -0.35 -6.43
N ASP A 441 -16.12 0.59 -5.60
CA ASP A 441 -14.72 1.00 -5.50
C ASP A 441 -14.00 0.29 -4.34
N ALA A 442 -14.59 -0.77 -3.77
CA ALA A 442 -13.99 -1.57 -2.70
C ALA A 442 -13.20 -2.75 -3.30
N PHE A 443 -12.13 -2.44 -4.05
CA PHE A 443 -11.27 -3.44 -4.68
C PHE A 443 -9.80 -3.05 -4.74
N TRP A 444 -8.95 -4.05 -4.62
CA TRP A 444 -7.54 -3.98 -4.97
C TRP A 444 -7.35 -4.25 -6.46
N GLU A 445 -6.55 -3.45 -7.15
CA GLU A 445 -5.99 -3.75 -8.46
C GLU A 445 -4.46 -3.65 -8.40
N ILE A 446 -3.82 -4.81 -8.53
CA ILE A 446 -2.40 -4.99 -8.26
C ILE A 446 -1.72 -5.38 -9.57
N ASN A 447 -0.75 -4.58 -10.01
CA ASN A 447 0.08 -4.91 -11.17
C ASN A 447 1.13 -5.97 -10.81
N SER A 448 1.81 -5.80 -9.67
CA SER A 448 2.83 -6.75 -9.22
C SER A 448 3.12 -6.64 -7.73
N VAL A 449 3.48 -7.76 -7.11
CA VAL A 449 4.19 -7.81 -5.83
C VAL A 449 5.55 -8.46 -6.06
N ARG A 450 6.61 -7.83 -5.57
CA ARG A 450 7.99 -8.33 -5.70
C ARG A 450 8.63 -8.39 -4.34
N VAL A 451 9.37 -9.47 -4.09
CA VAL A 451 10.12 -9.65 -2.86
C VAL A 451 11.59 -9.81 -3.20
N TYR A 452 12.43 -9.05 -2.51
CA TYR A 452 13.87 -9.11 -2.63
C TYR A 452 14.45 -9.51 -1.28
N VAL A 453 15.48 -10.37 -1.28
CA VAL A 453 16.17 -10.80 -0.07
C VAL A 453 17.59 -10.24 -0.05
N PRO A 454 18.20 -10.02 1.14
CA PRO A 454 19.58 -9.55 1.23
C PRO A 454 20.50 -10.42 0.36
N ALA A 455 21.35 -9.77 -0.43
CA ALA A 455 22.38 -10.46 -1.18
C ALA A 455 23.22 -11.29 -0.20
N PRO A 456 23.53 -12.57 -0.50
CA PRO A 456 24.45 -13.34 0.32
C PRO A 456 25.73 -12.52 0.47
N ASN A 457 26.26 -12.43 1.69
CA ASN A 457 27.54 -11.77 1.94
C ASN A 457 28.61 -12.44 1.05
N SER A 458 28.88 -11.86 -0.12
CA SER A 458 30.12 -12.12 -0.83
C SER A 458 31.16 -11.27 -0.15
N TRP A 459 32.21 -11.92 0.36
CA TRP A 459 33.47 -11.40 0.92
C TRP A 459 33.58 -11.38 2.43
#